data_AF-A0A2G1ZY26-F1
#
_entry.id   AF-A0A2G1ZY26-F1
#
_cell.length_a   1.000
_cell.length_b   1.000
_cell.length_c   1.000
_cell.angle_alpha   90.00
_cell.angle_beta   90.00
_cell.angle_gamma   90.00
#
_symmetry.space_group_name_H-M   'P 1'
#
loop_
_entity.id
_entity.type
_entity.pdbx_description
1 polymer ?
#
loop_
_entity_poly.entity_id
_entity_poly.type
_entity_poly.pdbx_seq_one_letter_code
_entity_poly.pdbx_strand_id
1 'polypeptide(L)'
;MSIETVVTEIPDTAKDIRLNFSNLLQDQVSGLTEQQIKAIIYAVAISVVPSNAIKTLMASFEEELDESLVRGAHVASGLMSMNNIYYRFVHLGNDHELSAMNPGLRMQGMRTHGIDETLFELMSLAISAINGCGMCIQAHIKTLKAQGAELQTIQMSAKIAAVLNAMNQVNFKK
;
A
#
# COMPACT_ATOMS: atom_id res chain seq x y z
N MET A 1 -17.51 5.21 -11.65
CA MET A 1 -16.85 6.46 -12.11
C MET A 1 -15.49 6.05 -12.63
N SER A 2 -14.91 6.63 -13.68
CA SER A 2 -13.61 6.12 -14.20
C SER A 2 -12.44 6.68 -13.40
N ILE A 3 -11.31 5.96 -13.39
CA ILE A 3 -10.03 6.44 -12.84
C ILE A 3 -9.63 7.80 -13.44
N GLU A 4 -9.89 7.98 -14.75
CA GLU A 4 -9.66 9.24 -15.46
C GLU A 4 -10.43 10.40 -14.83
N THR A 5 -11.65 10.15 -14.35
CA THR A 5 -12.45 11.17 -13.64
C THR A 5 -11.74 11.63 -12.38
N VAL A 6 -11.23 10.69 -11.57
CA VAL A 6 -10.45 11.00 -10.34
C VAL A 6 -9.21 11.84 -10.67
N VAL A 7 -8.50 11.51 -11.76
CA VAL A 7 -7.32 12.26 -12.22
C VAL A 7 -7.68 13.70 -12.60
N THR A 8 -8.79 13.90 -13.31
CA THR A 8 -9.23 15.23 -13.76
C THR A 8 -9.73 16.12 -12.62
N GLU A 9 -10.16 15.53 -11.50
CA GLU A 9 -10.61 16.27 -10.32
C GLU A 9 -9.46 16.80 -9.46
N ILE A 10 -8.23 16.31 -9.63
CA ILE A 10 -7.06 16.83 -8.93
C ILE A 10 -6.82 18.29 -9.37
N PRO A 11 -6.79 19.26 -8.44
CA PRO A 11 -6.70 20.68 -8.79
C PRO A 11 -5.36 21.04 -9.42
N ASP A 12 -5.32 22.15 -10.17
CA ASP A 12 -4.09 22.61 -10.83
C ASP A 12 -2.97 23.00 -9.85
N THR A 13 -3.33 23.39 -8.63
CA THR A 13 -2.37 23.59 -7.53
C THR A 13 -1.64 22.30 -7.13
N ALA A 14 -2.15 21.14 -7.51
CA ALA A 14 -1.58 19.82 -7.28
C ALA A 14 -1.20 19.11 -8.60
N LYS A 15 -0.81 19.88 -9.63
CA LYS A 15 -0.40 19.36 -10.94
C LYS A 15 0.64 18.24 -10.85
N ASP A 16 1.63 18.36 -9.96
CA ASP A 16 2.65 17.34 -9.78
C ASP A 16 2.06 16.01 -9.28
N ILE A 17 1.07 16.05 -8.38
CA ILE A 17 0.39 14.84 -7.88
C ILE A 17 -0.40 14.17 -9.00
N ARG A 18 -1.10 14.96 -9.82
CA ARG A 18 -1.84 14.47 -11.00
C ARG A 18 -0.93 13.77 -12.00
N LEU A 19 0.21 14.39 -12.32
CA LEU A 19 1.20 13.82 -13.25
C LEU A 19 1.84 12.55 -12.67
N ASN A 20 2.25 12.58 -11.40
CA ASN A 20 2.84 11.41 -10.76
C ASN A 20 1.85 10.23 -10.70
N PHE A 21 0.59 10.46 -10.35
CA PHE A 21 -0.42 9.40 -10.32
C PHE A 21 -0.67 8.81 -11.72
N SER A 22 -0.77 9.67 -12.74
CA SER A 22 -0.89 9.22 -14.13
C SER A 22 0.32 8.37 -14.57
N ASN A 23 1.53 8.79 -14.18
CA ASN A 23 2.76 8.05 -14.46
C ASN A 23 2.82 6.70 -13.73
N LEU A 24 2.23 6.58 -12.54
CA LEU A 24 2.16 5.29 -11.84
C LEU A 24 1.33 4.26 -12.64
N LEU A 25 0.19 4.68 -13.20
CA LEU A 25 -0.69 3.81 -13.98
C LEU A 25 -0.07 3.38 -15.32
N GLN A 26 0.86 4.17 -15.84
CA GLN A 26 1.56 3.93 -17.10
C GLN A 26 2.99 3.38 -16.90
N ASP A 27 3.34 3.00 -15.67
CA ASP A 27 4.70 2.56 -15.36
C ASP A 27 5.05 1.26 -16.11
N GLN A 28 6.19 1.27 -16.79
CA GLN A 28 6.75 0.11 -17.49
C GLN A 28 8.13 -0.27 -16.97
N VAL A 29 8.64 0.45 -15.97
CA VAL A 29 10.03 0.31 -15.48
C VAL A 29 10.10 -0.60 -14.27
N SER A 30 9.08 -0.61 -13.42
CA SER A 30 9.06 -1.39 -12.18
C SER A 30 9.00 -2.90 -12.39
N GLY A 31 8.68 -3.37 -13.59
CA GLY A 31 8.44 -4.78 -13.88
C GLY A 31 7.10 -5.31 -13.35
N LEU A 32 6.24 -4.42 -12.83
CA LEU A 32 4.88 -4.77 -12.41
C LEU A 32 3.90 -4.65 -13.57
N THR A 33 2.92 -5.54 -13.59
CA THR A 33 1.76 -5.42 -14.46
C THR A 33 0.84 -4.31 -13.99
N GLU A 34 -0.01 -3.80 -14.89
CA GLU A 34 -1.04 -2.82 -14.55
C GLU A 34 -1.96 -3.31 -13.41
N GLN A 35 -2.37 -4.58 -13.45
CA GLN A 35 -3.19 -5.21 -12.40
C GLN A 35 -2.48 -5.21 -11.04
N GLN A 36 -1.17 -5.50 -10.99
CA GLN A 36 -0.40 -5.43 -9.75
C GLN A 36 -0.28 -4.01 -9.22
N ILE A 37 -0.05 -3.02 -10.09
CA ILE A 37 0.01 -1.61 -9.71
C ILE A 37 -1.33 -1.17 -9.12
N LYS A 38 -2.45 -1.44 -9.82
CA LYS A 38 -3.81 -1.15 -9.34
C LYS A 38 -4.09 -1.81 -7.99
N ALA A 39 -3.70 -3.07 -7.82
CA ALA A 39 -3.89 -3.80 -6.57
C ALA A 39 -3.09 -3.19 -5.40
N ILE A 40 -1.85 -2.74 -5.64
CA ILE A 40 -1.06 -2.03 -4.60
C ILE A 40 -1.69 -0.68 -4.27
N ILE A 41 -2.12 0.11 -5.26
CA ILE A 41 -2.82 1.37 -5.03
C ILE A 41 -4.09 1.14 -4.21
N TYR A 42 -4.89 0.14 -4.58
CA TYR A 42 -6.12 -0.22 -3.87
C TYR A 42 -5.86 -0.63 -2.41
N ALA A 43 -4.84 -1.45 -2.14
CA ALA A 43 -4.45 -1.82 -0.78
C ALA A 43 -4.06 -0.61 0.09
N VAL A 44 -3.31 0.33 -0.49
CA VAL A 44 -2.96 1.59 0.19
C VAL A 44 -4.20 2.45 0.42
N ALA A 45 -5.11 2.55 -0.57
CA ALA A 45 -6.35 3.31 -0.46
C ALA A 45 -7.23 2.84 0.71
N ILE A 46 -7.33 1.52 0.93
CA ILE A 46 -8.06 0.95 2.07
C ILE A 46 -7.40 1.32 3.42
N SER A 47 -6.07 1.43 3.45
CA SER A 47 -5.30 1.62 4.70
C SER A 47 -5.33 3.04 5.27
N VAL A 48 -5.86 4.01 4.52
CA VAL A 48 -5.94 5.42 4.93
C VAL A 48 -7.37 5.83 5.23
N VAL A 49 -7.56 6.92 5.98
CA VAL A 49 -8.87 7.58 6.06
C VAL A 49 -9.15 8.22 4.70
N PRO A 50 -10.14 7.73 3.93
CA PRO A 50 -10.24 8.08 2.53
C PRO A 50 -11.02 9.39 2.33
N SER A 51 -10.43 10.33 1.59
CA SER A 51 -11.18 11.44 0.99
C SER A 51 -12.20 10.92 -0.03
N ASN A 52 -13.12 11.78 -0.48
CA ASN A 52 -14.11 11.41 -1.50
C ASN A 52 -13.45 10.87 -2.78
N ALA A 53 -12.32 11.44 -3.17
CA ALA A 53 -11.56 10.99 -4.33
C ALA A 53 -10.99 9.58 -4.15
N ILE A 54 -10.45 9.26 -2.96
CA ILE A 54 -9.98 7.91 -2.65
C ILE A 54 -11.14 6.91 -2.65
N LYS A 55 -12.31 7.28 -2.13
CA LYS A 55 -13.51 6.42 -2.19
C LYS A 55 -13.93 6.13 -3.63
N THR A 56 -13.96 7.15 -4.48
CA THR A 56 -14.25 6.99 -5.90
C THR A 56 -13.23 6.08 -6.59
N LEU A 57 -11.94 6.26 -6.29
CA LEU A 57 -10.87 5.42 -6.81
C LEU A 57 -11.02 3.96 -6.38
N MET A 58 -11.30 3.72 -5.09
CA MET A 58 -11.54 2.38 -4.55
C MET A 58 -12.69 1.67 -5.26
N ALA A 59 -13.84 2.35 -5.42
CA ALA A 59 -14.99 1.79 -6.12
C ALA A 59 -14.68 1.45 -7.59
N SER A 60 -13.85 2.27 -8.24
CA SER A 60 -13.43 2.02 -9.63
C SER A 60 -12.55 0.77 -9.72
N PHE A 61 -11.62 0.59 -8.78
CA PHE A 61 -10.74 -0.57 -8.78
C PHE A 61 -11.43 -1.87 -8.35
N GLU A 62 -12.43 -1.82 -7.48
CA GLU A 62 -13.24 -3.00 -7.13
C GLU A 62 -13.96 -3.60 -8.34
N GLU A 63 -14.34 -2.77 -9.33
CA GLU A 63 -14.96 -3.23 -10.58
C GLU A 63 -13.95 -3.83 -11.58
N GLU A 64 -12.66 -3.46 -11.49
CA GLU A 64 -11.62 -3.83 -12.46
C GLU A 64 -10.65 -4.92 -11.97
N LEU A 65 -10.49 -5.08 -10.66
CA LEU A 65 -9.58 -6.04 -10.04
C LEU A 65 -10.25 -7.40 -9.87
N ASP A 66 -9.46 -8.47 -10.03
CA ASP A 66 -9.91 -9.81 -9.66
C ASP A 66 -10.29 -9.88 -8.17
N GLU A 67 -11.35 -10.64 -7.84
CA GLU A 67 -11.81 -10.77 -6.46
C GLU A 67 -10.71 -11.24 -5.50
N SER A 68 -9.77 -12.08 -5.95
CA SER A 68 -8.63 -12.52 -5.14
C SER A 68 -7.71 -11.37 -4.77
N LEU A 69 -7.48 -10.43 -5.69
CA LEU A 69 -6.66 -9.24 -5.44
C LEU A 69 -7.35 -8.29 -4.45
N VAL A 70 -8.66 -8.08 -4.61
CA VAL A 70 -9.47 -7.30 -3.66
C VAL A 70 -9.40 -7.91 -2.26
N ARG A 71 -9.63 -9.23 -2.13
CA ARG A 71 -9.52 -9.94 -0.85
C ARG A 71 -8.11 -9.84 -0.27
N GLY A 72 -7.07 -10.06 -1.07
CA GLY A 72 -5.68 -9.96 -0.66
C GLY A 72 -5.31 -8.57 -0.14
N ALA A 73 -5.77 -7.52 -0.81
CA ALA A 73 -5.57 -6.13 -0.40
C ALA A 73 -6.23 -5.81 0.96
N HIS A 74 -7.44 -6.31 1.20
CA HIS A 74 -8.09 -6.19 2.51
C HIS A 74 -7.33 -6.93 3.61
N VAL A 75 -6.81 -8.14 3.32
CA VAL A 75 -6.00 -8.89 4.28
C VAL A 75 -4.71 -8.13 4.62
N ALA A 76 -4.00 -7.63 3.61
CA ALA A 76 -2.79 -6.83 3.81
C ALA A 76 -3.08 -5.58 4.65
N SER A 77 -4.12 -4.83 4.30
CA SER A 77 -4.50 -3.61 5.04
C SER A 77 -4.90 -3.88 6.49
N GLY A 78 -5.72 -4.90 6.73
CA GLY A 78 -6.13 -5.27 8.10
C GLY A 78 -4.94 -5.72 8.96
N LEU A 79 -4.07 -6.58 8.43
CA LEU A 79 -2.90 -7.07 9.16
C LEU A 79 -1.86 -5.96 9.38
N MET A 80 -1.58 -5.14 8.38
CA MET A 80 -0.63 -4.04 8.53
C MET A 80 -1.15 -2.97 9.49
N SER A 81 -2.46 -2.71 9.54
CA SER A 81 -3.04 -1.80 10.52
C SER A 81 -2.82 -2.28 11.96
N MET A 82 -2.81 -3.59 12.21
CA MET A 82 -2.48 -4.16 13.52
C MET A 82 -0.96 -4.22 13.75
N ASN A 83 -0.23 -4.84 12.83
CA ASN A 83 1.19 -5.13 12.94
C ASN A 83 2.01 -3.85 13.00
N ASN A 84 1.70 -2.86 12.14
CA ASN A 84 2.46 -1.63 12.10
C ASN A 84 2.34 -0.84 13.40
N ILE A 85 1.20 -0.88 14.09
CA ILE A 85 1.06 -0.23 15.39
C ILE A 85 1.92 -0.93 16.44
N TYR A 86 1.77 -2.25 16.56
CA TYR A 86 2.48 -3.02 17.59
C TYR A 86 4.00 -3.01 17.37
N TYR A 87 4.47 -3.37 16.18
CA TYR A 87 5.90 -3.47 15.91
C TYR A 87 6.58 -2.09 15.84
N ARG A 88 5.86 -1.02 15.48
CA ARG A 88 6.39 0.35 15.61
C ARG A 88 6.52 0.76 17.07
N PHE A 89 5.55 0.42 17.92
CA PHE A 89 5.67 0.63 19.37
C PHE A 89 6.88 -0.11 19.95
N VAL A 90 7.04 -1.41 19.66
CA VAL A 90 8.19 -2.21 20.14
C VAL A 90 9.50 -1.61 19.64
N HIS A 91 9.59 -1.28 18.35
CA HIS A 91 10.82 -0.74 17.74
C HIS A 91 11.21 0.62 18.31
N LEU A 92 10.25 1.54 18.45
CA LEU A 92 10.52 2.90 18.93
C LEU A 92 10.64 2.98 20.46
N GLY A 93 10.01 2.05 21.18
CA GLY A 93 10.12 1.96 22.64
C GLY A 93 11.52 1.57 23.11
N ASN A 94 12.28 0.85 22.26
CA ASN A 94 13.67 0.45 22.50
C ASN A 94 13.90 -0.18 23.89
N ASP A 95 12.93 -0.98 24.34
CA ASP A 95 12.96 -1.67 25.63
C ASP A 95 13.17 -3.18 25.41
N HIS A 96 14.17 -3.73 26.08
CA HIS A 96 14.58 -5.12 25.90
C HIS A 96 13.56 -6.11 26.47
N GLU A 97 12.94 -5.80 27.61
CA GLU A 97 11.96 -6.69 28.24
C GLU A 97 10.69 -6.76 27.39
N LEU A 98 10.17 -5.61 26.95
CA LEU A 98 9.02 -5.54 26.05
C LEU A 98 9.28 -6.24 24.72
N SER A 99 10.49 -6.12 24.16
CA SER A 99 10.86 -6.78 22.89
C SER A 99 10.96 -8.30 23.01
N ALA A 100 11.26 -8.82 24.21
CA ALA A 100 11.33 -10.25 24.48
C ALA A 100 9.96 -10.89 24.76
N MET A 101 8.92 -10.09 25.00
CA MET A 101 7.58 -10.60 25.26
C MET A 101 6.96 -11.19 23.99
N ASN A 102 6.17 -12.25 24.17
CA ASN A 102 5.36 -12.80 23.08
C ASN A 102 4.25 -11.80 22.72
N PRO A 103 4.13 -11.35 21.45
CA PRO A 103 3.09 -10.42 21.04
C PRO A 103 1.66 -10.93 21.25
N GLY A 104 1.44 -12.25 21.20
CA GLY A 104 0.10 -12.84 21.30
C GLY A 104 -0.85 -12.49 20.14
N LEU A 105 -0.35 -11.87 19.07
CA LEU A 105 -1.14 -11.44 17.91
C LEU A 105 -1.23 -12.54 16.86
N ARG A 106 -2.44 -12.84 16.39
CA ARG A 106 -2.68 -13.82 15.33
C ARG A 106 -2.50 -13.18 13.95
N MET A 107 -1.62 -13.75 13.12
CA MET A 107 -1.31 -13.24 11.79
C MET A 107 -1.47 -14.30 10.67
N GLN A 108 -2.40 -15.25 10.83
CA GLN A 108 -2.56 -16.37 9.88
C GLN A 108 -2.78 -15.90 8.43
N GLY A 109 -3.43 -14.75 8.25
CA GLY A 109 -3.65 -14.14 6.94
C GLY A 109 -2.37 -13.85 6.15
N MET A 110 -1.22 -13.66 6.81
CA MET A 110 0.09 -13.54 6.15
C MET A 110 0.47 -14.78 5.31
N ARG A 111 -0.17 -15.93 5.57
CA ARG A 111 0.08 -17.19 4.85
C ARG A 111 -1.12 -17.67 4.02
N THR A 112 -2.29 -17.09 4.25
CA THR A 112 -3.56 -17.54 3.65
C THR A 112 -4.25 -16.44 2.84
N HIS A 113 -3.51 -15.42 2.41
CA HIS A 113 -4.03 -14.29 1.64
C HIS A 113 -4.50 -14.65 0.22
N GLY A 114 -4.02 -15.77 -0.34
CA GLY A 114 -4.55 -16.33 -1.59
C GLY A 114 -4.17 -15.58 -2.86
N ILE A 115 -3.09 -14.80 -2.83
CA ILE A 115 -2.50 -14.09 -3.98
C ILE A 115 -1.00 -14.40 -4.05
N ASP A 116 -0.34 -13.95 -5.12
CA ASP A 116 1.12 -14.01 -5.25
C ASP A 116 1.83 -13.42 -4.01
N GLU A 117 2.85 -14.11 -3.52
CA GLU A 117 3.55 -13.76 -2.28
C GLU A 117 4.31 -12.44 -2.43
N THR A 118 4.97 -12.23 -3.57
CA THR A 118 5.71 -10.99 -3.86
C THR A 118 4.74 -9.81 -3.88
N LEU A 119 3.58 -9.96 -4.54
CA LEU A 119 2.56 -8.91 -4.57
C LEU A 119 2.01 -8.57 -3.18
N PHE A 120 1.72 -9.59 -2.35
CA PHE A 120 1.26 -9.38 -0.98
C PHE A 120 2.29 -8.64 -0.12
N GLU A 121 3.57 -8.98 -0.26
CA GLU A 121 4.68 -8.29 0.41
C GLU A 121 4.83 -6.85 -0.08
N LEU A 122 4.64 -6.57 -1.37
CA LEU A 122 4.64 -5.20 -1.92
C LEU A 122 3.49 -4.34 -1.38
N MET A 123 2.28 -4.90 -1.28
CA MET A 123 1.13 -4.23 -0.65
C MET A 123 1.44 -3.91 0.82
N SER A 124 1.95 -4.90 1.55
CA SER A 124 2.28 -4.79 2.97
C SER A 124 3.38 -3.75 3.22
N LEU A 125 4.39 -3.70 2.34
CA LEU A 125 5.43 -2.69 2.35
C LEU A 125 4.89 -1.28 2.10
N ALA A 126 4.04 -1.10 1.07
CA ALA A 126 3.46 0.20 0.76
C ALA A 126 2.62 0.75 1.94
N ILE A 127 1.82 -0.09 2.57
CA ILE A 127 1.01 0.26 3.74
C ILE A 127 1.91 0.55 4.96
N SER A 128 2.96 -0.26 5.16
CA SER A 128 3.94 -0.04 6.22
C SER A 128 4.70 1.28 6.05
N ALA A 129 4.90 1.73 4.81
CA ALA A 129 5.49 3.03 4.50
C ALA A 129 4.55 4.18 4.88
N ILE A 130 3.25 4.10 4.57
CA ILE A 130 2.23 5.05 5.04
C ILE A 130 2.21 5.14 6.55
N ASN A 131 2.21 3.98 7.21
CA ASN A 131 2.15 3.90 8.66
C ASN A 131 3.49 4.25 9.31
N GLY A 132 4.62 4.27 8.60
CA GLY A 132 5.93 4.55 9.21
C GLY A 132 6.38 3.49 10.23
N CYS A 133 6.08 2.21 10.00
CA CYS A 133 6.62 1.12 10.83
C CYS A 133 8.00 0.70 10.32
N GLY A 134 9.08 1.27 10.90
CA GLY A 134 10.45 0.98 10.46
C GLY A 134 10.83 -0.51 10.51
N MET A 135 10.37 -1.25 11.53
CA MET A 135 10.62 -2.69 11.64
C MET A 135 9.90 -3.49 10.53
N CYS A 136 8.66 -3.13 10.23
CA CYS A 136 7.86 -3.79 9.19
C CYS A 136 8.42 -3.49 7.80
N ILE A 137 8.82 -2.24 7.52
CA ILE A 137 9.46 -1.84 6.27
C ILE A 137 10.72 -2.68 6.03
N GLN A 138 11.59 -2.81 7.03
CA GLN A 138 12.80 -3.62 6.93
C GLN A 138 12.49 -5.11 6.68
N ALA A 139 11.49 -5.65 7.40
CA ALA A 139 11.08 -7.05 7.25
C ALA A 139 10.58 -7.35 5.83
N HIS A 140 9.65 -6.54 5.30
CA HIS A 140 9.11 -6.76 3.95
C HIS A 140 10.17 -6.57 2.86
N ILE A 141 11.05 -5.57 2.96
CA ILE A 141 12.17 -5.40 2.01
C ILE A 141 13.09 -6.63 2.03
N LYS A 142 13.38 -7.19 3.21
CA LYS A 142 14.21 -8.39 3.34
C LYS A 142 13.55 -9.59 2.66
N THR A 143 12.25 -9.81 2.89
CA THR A 143 11.47 -10.88 2.26
C THR A 143 11.46 -10.73 0.73
N LEU A 144 11.13 -9.54 0.23
CA LEU A 144 11.10 -9.24 -1.20
C LEU A 144 12.45 -9.49 -1.88
N LYS A 145 13.55 -9.05 -1.26
CA LYS A 145 14.91 -9.33 -1.77
C LYS A 145 15.22 -10.83 -1.77
N ALA A 146 14.81 -11.57 -0.74
CA ALA A 146 15.01 -13.01 -0.68
C ALA A 146 14.20 -13.78 -1.74
N GLN A 147 13.05 -13.24 -2.15
CA GLN A 147 12.23 -13.75 -3.26
C GLN A 147 12.74 -13.31 -4.65
N GLY A 148 13.80 -12.50 -4.72
CA GLY A 148 14.40 -12.03 -5.97
C GLY A 148 13.70 -10.82 -6.60
N ALA A 149 12.90 -10.06 -5.84
CA ALA A 149 12.29 -8.84 -6.34
C ALA A 149 13.36 -7.78 -6.66
N GLU A 150 13.23 -7.18 -7.84
CA GLU A 150 14.13 -6.11 -8.29
C GLU A 150 13.94 -4.84 -7.46
N LEU A 151 15.02 -4.05 -7.31
CA LEU A 151 14.99 -2.84 -6.48
C LEU A 151 13.96 -1.80 -6.97
N GLN A 152 13.78 -1.70 -8.29
CA GLN A 152 12.77 -0.83 -8.91
C GLN A 152 11.33 -1.26 -8.57
N THR A 153 11.06 -2.56 -8.45
CA THR A 153 9.77 -3.10 -8.01
C THR A 153 9.50 -2.72 -6.55
N ILE A 154 10.49 -2.90 -5.68
CA ILE A 154 10.41 -2.53 -4.26
C ILE A 154 10.22 -1.01 -4.12
N GLN A 155 10.96 -0.20 -4.89
CA GLN A 155 10.82 1.25 -4.87
C GLN A 155 9.45 1.71 -5.36
N MET A 156 8.86 1.02 -6.34
CA MET A 156 7.55 1.35 -6.88
C MET A 156 6.44 1.32 -5.81
N SER A 157 6.49 0.36 -4.88
CA SER A 157 5.50 0.30 -3.78
C SER A 157 5.58 1.54 -2.87
N ALA A 158 6.79 2.03 -2.58
CA ALA A 158 7.00 3.26 -1.82
C ALA A 158 6.55 4.51 -2.61
N LYS A 159 6.79 4.56 -3.92
CA LYS A 159 6.27 5.64 -4.80
C LYS A 159 4.75 5.69 -4.79
N ILE A 160 4.09 4.53 -4.92
CA ILE A 160 2.63 4.42 -4.86
C ILE A 160 2.12 4.97 -3.53
N ALA A 161 2.69 4.53 -2.41
CA ALA A 161 2.32 5.03 -1.08
C ALA A 161 2.43 6.56 -0.98
N ALA A 162 3.57 7.13 -1.39
CA ALA A 162 3.81 8.56 -1.32
C ALA A 162 2.82 9.39 -2.17
N VAL A 163 2.61 8.99 -3.42
CA VAL A 163 1.70 9.68 -4.35
C VAL A 163 0.26 9.59 -3.87
N LEU A 164 -0.18 8.41 -3.42
CA LEU A 164 -1.55 8.23 -2.97
C LEU A 164 -1.85 8.98 -1.68
N ASN A 165 -0.89 9.04 -0.75
CA ASN A 165 -1.00 9.88 0.43
C ASN A 165 -1.15 11.36 0.06
N ALA A 166 -0.34 11.86 -0.88
CA ALA A 166 -0.47 13.23 -1.35
C ALA A 166 -1.81 13.48 -2.03
N MET A 167 -2.26 12.54 -2.87
CA MET A 167 -3.56 12.59 -3.54
C MET A 167 -4.72 12.67 -2.54
N ASN A 168 -4.64 11.93 -1.44
CA ASN A 168 -5.64 11.96 -0.38
C ASN A 168 -5.76 13.34 0.28
N GLN A 169 -4.67 14.12 0.34
CA GLN A 169 -4.63 15.43 1.01
C GLN A 169 -5.03 16.61 0.12
N VAL A 170 -4.77 16.52 -1.19
CA VAL A 170 -4.94 17.67 -2.11
C VAL A 170 -6.30 17.74 -2.78
N ASN A 171 -7.17 16.74 -2.59
CA ASN A 171 -8.50 16.76 -3.20
C ASN A 171 -9.52 17.46 -2.29
N PHE A 172 -9.57 18.78 -2.41
CA PHE A 172 -10.35 19.70 -1.56
C PHE A 172 -11.87 19.72 -1.83
N LYS A 173 -12.39 18.93 -2.78
CA LYS A 173 -13.82 18.93 -3.08
C LYS A 173 -14.59 18.14 -2.00
N LYS A 174 -15.14 18.90 -1.05
CA LYS A 174 -16.16 18.46 -0.09
C LYS A 174 -17.44 18.07 -0.82
#